data_AF-A0A838RWT8-F1
#
_entry.id   AF-A0A838RWT8-F1
#
_cell.length_a   1.000
_cell.length_b   1.000
_cell.length_c   1.000
_cell.angle_alpha   90.00
_cell.angle_beta   90.00
_cell.angle_gamma   90.00
#
_symmetry.space_group_name_H-M   'P 1'
#
loop_
_entity.id
_entity.type
_entity.pdbx_description
1 polymer ?
#
loop_
_entity_poly.entity_id
_entity_poly.type
_entity_poly.pdbx_seq_one_letter_code
_entity_poly.pdbx_strand_id
1 'polypeptide(L)' 'MTFILGLSAFYHDSAATLLADGKIVAAVQEERFSRK' A
#
# COMPACT_ATOMS: atom_id res chain seq x y z
N MET A 1 -1.29 18.96 -6.13
CA MET A 1 -1.11 17.92 -5.11
C MET A 1 -1.97 16.75 -5.53
N THR A 2 -1.34 15.71 -6.09
CA THR A 2 -2.02 14.51 -6.58
C THR A 2 -1.65 13.34 -5.68
N PHE A 3 -2.67 12.59 -5.26
CA PHE A 3 -2.48 11.35 -4.49
C PHE A 3 -2.88 10.14 -5.34
N ILE A 4 -2.08 9.09 -5.27
CA ILE A 4 -2.33 7.82 -5.98
C ILE A 4 -2.29 6.70 -4.95
N LEU A 5 -3.36 5.91 -4.88
CA LEU A 5 -3.42 4.69 -4.08
C LEU A 5 -3.18 3.48 -4.99
N GLY A 6 -2.04 2.82 -4.80
CA GLY A 6 -1.74 1.53 -5.43
C GLY A 6 -2.19 0.39 -4.53
N LEU A 7 -2.87 -0.61 -5.11
CA LEU A 7 -3.32 -1.81 -4.41
C LEU A 7 -2.79 -3.05 -5.15
N SER A 8 -2.24 -4.00 -4.38
CA SER A 8 -1.91 -5.33 -4.85
C SER A 8 -2.78 -6.32 -4.07
N ALA A 9 -3.76 -6.90 -4.76
CA ALA A 9 -4.73 -7.83 -4.15
C ALA A 9 -5.08 -8.98 -5.11
N PHE A 10 -4.14 -9.36 -5.98
CA PHE A 10 -4.36 -10.35 -7.03
C PHE A 10 -3.44 -11.57 -6.83
N TYR A 11 -3.94 -12.55 -6.06
CA TYR A 11 -3.21 -13.74 -5.56
C TYR A 11 -1.93 -13.40 -4.76
N HIS A 12 -1.69 -14.10 -3.64
CA HIS A 12 -0.74 -13.77 -2.55
C HIS A 12 -1.18 -12.67 -1.58
N ASP A 13 -0.32 -12.37 -0.59
CA ASP A 13 -0.58 -11.42 0.49
C ASP A 13 -0.88 -10.02 -0.05
N SER A 14 -1.93 -9.40 0.49
CA SER A 14 -2.38 -8.09 0.03
C SER A 14 -1.38 -6.99 0.42
N ALA A 15 -1.24 -5.97 -0.42
CA ALA A 15 -0.37 -4.82 -0.15
C ALA A 15 -0.95 -3.52 -0.69
N ALA A 16 -0.51 -2.39 -0.15
CA ALA A 16 -0.92 -1.07 -0.58
C ALA A 16 0.23 -0.04 -0.51
N THR A 17 0.21 0.94 -1.41
CA THR A 17 1.17 2.06 -1.45
C THR A 17 0.44 3.37 -1.70
N LEU A 18 0.82 4.43 -0.98
CA LEU A 18 0.34 5.78 -1.19
C LEU A 18 1.47 6.64 -1.76
N LEU A 19 1.19 7.29 -2.89
CA LEU A 19 2.08 8.30 -3.47
C LEU A 19 1.50 9.70 -3.32
N ALA A 20 2.36 10.67 -3.07
CA ALA A 20 2.07 12.10 -3.14
C ALA A 20 3.02 12.72 -4.18
N ASP A 21 2.46 13.28 -5.27
CA ASP A 21 3.22 13.92 -6.36
C ASP A 21 4.39 13.05 -6.87
N GLY A 22 4.12 11.74 -7.06
CA GLY A 22 5.08 10.76 -7.57
C GLY A 22 6.07 10.21 -6.53
N LYS A 23 6.01 10.66 -5.27
CA LYS A 23 6.84 10.15 -4.17
C LYS A 23 6.07 9.19 -3.28
N ILE A 24 6.69 8.07 -2.91
CA ILE A 24 6.11 7.13 -1.94
C ILE A 24 6.12 7.80 -0.56
N VAL A 25 4.96 7.88 0.08
CA VAL A 25 4.80 8.42 1.43
C VAL A 25 4.36 7.36 2.44
N ALA A 26 3.75 6.27 1.97
CA ALA A 26 3.45 5.09 2.79
C ALA A 26 3.43 3.84 1.92
N ALA A 27 3.84 2.71 2.49
CA ALA A 27 3.74 1.38 1.89
C ALA A 27 3.50 0.34 2.99
N VAL A 28 2.66 -0.65 2.72
CA VAL A 28 2.29 -1.67 3.70
C VAL A 28 1.96 -3.01 3.04
N GLN A 29 2.21 -4.09 3.77
CA GLN A 29 1.84 -5.46 3.43
C GLN A 29 0.96 -6.04 4.53
N GLU A 30 -0.07 -6.79 4.15
CA GLU A 30 -1.07 -7.35 5.06
C GLU A 30 -0.47 -8.30 6.08
N GLU A 31 0.51 -9.12 5.66
CA GLU A 31 1.26 -10.04 6.52
C GLU A 31 1.97 -9.35 7.71
N ARG A 32 2.23 -8.04 7.63
CA ARG A 32 2.91 -7.27 8.68
C ARG A 32 1.96 -6.69 9.71
N PHE A 33 0.64 -6.80 9.50
CA PHE A 33 -0.32 -6.38 10.50
C PHE A 33 -0.49 -7.46 11.58
N SER A 34 -0.33 -7.08 12.84
CA SER A 34 -0.71 -7.96 13.96
C SER A 34 -2.24 -8.05 14.04
N ARG A 35 -2.77 -9.25 13.80
CA ARG A 35 -4.17 -9.58 14.07
C ARG A 35 -4.32 -9.78 15.58
N LYS A 36 -4.83 -8.78 16.31
CA LYS A 36 -5.30 -8.97 17.69
C LYS A 36 -6.70 -9.57 17.70
#